data_AF-A0A972CHR1-F1
#
_entry.id   AF-A0A972CHR1-F1
#
_cell.length_a   1.000
_cell.length_b   1.000
_cell.length_c   1.000
_cell.angle_alpha   90.00
_cell.angle_beta   90.00
_cell.angle_gamma   90.00
#
_symmetry.space_group_name_H-M   'P 1'
#
loop_
_entity.id
_entity.type
_entity.pdbx_description
1 polymer ?
#
loop_
_entity_poly.entity_id
_entity_poly.type
_entity_poly.pdbx_seq_one_letter_code
_entity_poly.pdbx_strand_id
1 'polypeptide(L)'
;MWDFAIRSNVEDIRNFVDIYSICKRTGGNMEKVIMKAIDVLLDKIDIKREIHKLTAQKRMESYILTAIPFILLLFLHIVSPNYLSVMYETIEGRIIMTLALFTIVSSLLWNLKLTDISI
;
A
#
# COMPACT_ATOMS: atom_id res chain seq x y z
N MET A 1 21.40 -45.56 20.64
CA MET A 1 22.08 -45.37 19.33
C MET A 1 23.31 -44.49 19.48
N TRP A 2 23.19 -43.32 20.13
CA TRP A 2 24.33 -42.49 20.53
C TRP A 2 25.41 -43.20 21.35
N ASP A 3 24.99 -43.99 22.34
CA ASP A 3 25.88 -44.80 23.18
C ASP A 3 26.70 -45.83 22.37
N PHE A 4 26.07 -46.42 21.35
CA PHE A 4 26.72 -47.36 20.43
C PHE A 4 27.74 -46.65 19.53
N ALA A 5 27.39 -45.47 18.98
CA ALA A 5 28.28 -44.69 18.12
C ALA A 5 29.54 -44.17 18.84
N ILE A 6 29.43 -43.82 20.13
CA ILE A 6 30.58 -43.42 20.94
C ILE A 6 31.50 -44.62 21.19
N ARG A 7 30.94 -45.81 21.43
CA ARG A 7 31.69 -47.05 21.68
C ARG A 7 32.33 -47.66 20.44
N SER A 8 31.84 -47.36 19.24
CA SER A 8 32.36 -47.93 17.99
C SER A 8 33.74 -47.38 17.57
N ASN A 9 34.21 -46.27 18.15
CA ASN A 9 35.48 -45.58 17.80
C ASN A 9 35.70 -45.31 16.30
N VAL A 10 34.61 -45.33 15.51
CA VAL A 10 34.61 -45.05 14.07
C VAL A 10 33.86 -43.73 13.88
N GLU A 11 34.57 -42.73 13.38
CA GLU A 11 34.06 -41.37 13.19
C GLU A 11 32.83 -41.33 12.28
N ASP A 12 32.80 -42.17 11.24
CA ASP A 12 31.69 -42.27 10.30
C ASP A 12 30.37 -42.70 10.97
N ILE A 13 30.44 -43.60 11.95
CA ILE A 13 29.24 -44.08 12.67
C ILE A 13 28.67 -42.97 13.56
N ARG A 14 29.55 -42.13 14.14
CA ARG A 14 29.13 -40.96 14.92
C ARG A 14 28.45 -39.93 14.04
N ASN A 15 29.07 -39.57 12.93
CA ASN A 15 28.51 -38.64 11.95
C ASN A 15 27.16 -39.12 11.40
N PHE A 16 27.03 -40.43 11.15
CA PHE A 16 25.77 -41.01 10.69
C PHE A 16 24.63 -40.88 11.73
N VAL A 17 24.92 -41.14 13.01
CA VAL A 17 23.92 -41.02 14.09
C VAL A 17 23.56 -39.55 14.36
N ASP A 18 24.52 -38.63 14.23
CA ASP A 18 24.33 -37.19 14.27
C ASP A 18 23.32 -36.72 13.20
N ILE A 19 23.62 -37.03 11.94
CA ILE A 19 22.77 -36.69 10.79
C ILE A 19 21.39 -37.33 10.95
N TYR A 20 21.31 -38.59 11.35
CA TYR A 20 20.03 -39.27 11.59
C TYR A 20 19.22 -38.61 12.70
N SER A 21 19.86 -38.16 13.79
CA SER A 21 19.21 -37.45 14.88
C SER A 21 18.71 -36.06 14.46
N ILE A 22 19.45 -35.37 13.60
CA ILE A 22 19.04 -34.11 12.99
C ILE A 22 17.85 -34.37 12.06
N CYS A 23 17.92 -35.34 11.16
CA CYS A 23 16.81 -35.71 10.28
C CYS A 23 15.55 -36.13 11.06
N LYS A 24 15.69 -36.84 12.19
CA LYS A 24 14.55 -37.22 13.05
C LYS A 24 13.91 -36.01 13.76
N ARG A 25 14.71 -35.01 14.15
CA ARG A 25 14.20 -33.74 14.70
C ARG A 25 13.62 -32.83 13.61
N THR A 26 14.22 -32.82 12.42
CA THR A 26 13.88 -31.95 11.30
C THR A 26 12.72 -32.50 10.46
N GLY A 27 12.52 -33.83 10.44
CA GLY A 27 11.42 -34.49 9.72
C GLY A 27 10.02 -34.08 10.19
N GLY A 28 9.88 -33.63 11.44
CA GLY A 28 8.65 -32.99 11.95
C GLY A 28 8.70 -31.46 12.03
N ASN A 29 9.81 -30.84 11.62
CA ASN A 29 10.02 -29.39 11.70
C ASN A 29 9.93 -28.72 10.32
N MET A 30 10.26 -29.43 9.24
CA MET A 30 10.08 -28.93 7.87
C MET A 30 8.60 -28.65 7.57
N GLU A 31 7.71 -29.56 7.96
CA GLU A 31 6.25 -29.35 7.89
C GLU A 31 5.82 -28.08 8.63
N LYS A 32 6.35 -27.87 9.85
CA LYS A 32 6.06 -26.67 10.66
C LYS A 32 6.60 -25.38 10.06
N VAL A 33 7.81 -25.42 9.49
CA VAL A 33 8.43 -24.27 8.83
C VAL A 33 7.66 -23.92 7.55
N ILE A 34 7.24 -24.91 6.77
CA ILE A 34 6.41 -24.71 5.57
C ILE A 34 5.03 -24.18 5.94
N MET A 35 4.35 -24.75 6.94
CA MET A 35 3.06 -24.24 7.42
C MET A 35 3.18 -22.78 7.90
N LYS A 36 4.22 -22.46 8.67
CA LYS A 36 4.47 -21.07 9.09
C LYS A 36 4.76 -20.13 7.92
N ALA A 37 5.45 -20.61 6.89
CA ALA A 37 5.66 -19.83 5.66
C ALA A 37 4.35 -19.61 4.90
N ILE A 38 3.48 -20.61 4.83
CA ILE A 38 2.14 -20.52 4.21
C ILE A 38 1.28 -19.50 4.96
N ASP A 39 1.25 -19.55 6.29
CA ASP A 39 0.48 -18.61 7.12
C ASP A 39 0.93 -17.16 6.85
N VAL A 40 2.24 -16.89 6.85
CA VAL A 40 2.79 -15.58 6.55
C VAL A 40 2.48 -15.13 5.11
N LEU A 41 2.44 -16.06 4.16
CA LEU A 41 2.09 -15.75 2.77
C LEU A 41 0.59 -15.40 2.63
N LEU A 42 -0.29 -16.14 3.30
CA LEU A 42 -1.72 -15.86 3.33
C LEU A 42 -2.00 -14.49 3.97
N ASP A 43 -1.39 -14.19 5.12
CA ASP A 43 -1.48 -12.89 5.76
C ASP A 43 -1.03 -11.76 4.83
N LYS A 44 0.09 -11.95 4.11
CA LYS A 44 0.58 -10.97 3.13
C LYS A 44 -0.41 -10.75 1.98
N ILE A 45 -1.07 -11.81 1.51
CA ILE A 45 -2.07 -11.69 0.44
C ILE A 45 -3.27 -10.90 0.94
N ASP A 46 -3.74 -11.17 2.15
CA ASP A 46 -4.90 -10.47 2.71
C ASP A 46 -4.59 -9.00 3.00
N ILE A 47 -3.41 -8.68 3.53
CA ILE A 47 -2.93 -7.30 3.68
C ILE A 47 -2.85 -6.60 2.31
N LYS A 48 -2.32 -7.26 1.27
CA LYS A 48 -2.27 -6.67 -0.08
C LYS A 48 -3.67 -6.37 -0.63
N ARG A 49 -4.62 -7.28 -0.41
CA ARG A 49 -6.02 -7.08 -0.80
C ARG A 49 -6.64 -5.91 -0.04
N GLU A 50 -6.38 -5.80 1.26
CA GLU A 50 -6.86 -4.70 2.09
C GLU A 50 -6.27 -3.36 1.63
N ILE A 51 -4.95 -3.28 1.39
CA ILE A 51 -4.29 -2.10 0.84
C ILE A 51 -4.91 -1.71 -0.50
N HIS A 52 -5.18 -2.68 -1.38
CA HIS A 52 -5.82 -2.41 -2.66
C HIS A 52 -7.23 -1.82 -2.49
N LYS A 53 -8.04 -2.39 -1.58
CA LYS A 53 -9.37 -1.85 -1.24
C LYS A 53 -9.29 -0.42 -0.68
N LEU A 54 -8.41 -0.20 0.29
CA LEU A 54 -8.20 1.12 0.90
C LEU A 54 -7.72 2.15 -0.13
N THR A 55 -6.83 1.74 -1.04
CA THR A 55 -6.33 2.61 -2.11
C THR A 55 -7.44 2.96 -3.10
N ALA A 56 -8.28 2.00 -3.49
CA ALA A 56 -9.43 2.25 -4.36
C ALA A 56 -10.42 3.23 -3.72
N GLN A 57 -10.74 3.05 -2.43
CA GLN A 57 -11.58 3.99 -1.69
C GLN A 57 -10.95 5.39 -1.63
N LYS A 58 -9.67 5.48 -1.26
CA LYS A 58 -8.96 6.75 -1.16
C LYS A 58 -8.86 7.49 -2.49
N ARG A 59 -8.74 6.78 -3.61
CA ARG A 59 -8.82 7.36 -4.94
C ARG A 59 -10.18 7.99 -5.20
N MET A 60 -11.27 7.29 -4.89
CA MET A 60 -12.62 7.83 -5.06
C MET A 60 -12.85 9.07 -4.19
N GLU A 61 -12.40 9.05 -2.93
CA GLU A 61 -12.44 10.24 -2.06
C GLU A 61 -11.65 11.41 -2.66
N SER A 62 -10.46 11.16 -3.23
CA SER A 62 -9.63 12.18 -3.86
C SER A 62 -10.31 12.82 -5.07
N TYR A 63 -10.97 12.01 -5.91
CA TYR A 63 -11.77 12.52 -7.03
C TYR A 63 -12.88 13.46 -6.57
N ILE A 64 -13.60 13.10 -5.50
CA ILE A 64 -14.65 13.95 -4.93
C ILE A 64 -14.06 15.27 -4.42
N LEU A 65 -12.96 15.22 -3.67
CA LEU A 65 -12.31 16.41 -3.12
C LEU A 65 -11.81 17.36 -4.22
N THR A 66 -11.28 16.84 -5.32
CA THR A 66 -10.86 17.65 -6.47
C THR A 66 -12.05 18.29 -7.19
N ALA A 67 -13.24 17.68 -7.16
CA ALA A 67 -14.46 18.25 -7.76
C ALA A 67 -15.08 19.38 -6.93
N ILE A 68 -14.90 19.40 -5.60
CA ILE A 68 -15.47 20.41 -4.68
C ILE A 68 -15.25 21.86 -5.13
N PRO A 69 -14.01 22.33 -5.41
CA PRO A 69 -13.79 23.74 -5.79
C PRO A 69 -14.52 24.14 -7.08
N PHE A 70 -14.69 23.21 -8.03
CA PHE A 70 -15.46 23.44 -9.25
C PHE A 70 -16.96 23.56 -8.96
N ILE A 71 -17.49 22.67 -8.11
CA ILE A 71 -18.89 22.71 -7.69
C ILE A 71 -19.17 24.01 -6.93
N LEU A 72 -18.27 24.42 -6.02
CA LEU A 72 -18.39 25.67 -5.28
C LEU A 72 -18.36 26.89 -6.20
N LEU A 73 -17.46 26.90 -7.19
CA LEU A 73 -17.41 27.96 -8.21
C LEU A 73 -18.72 28.05 -9.00
N LEU A 74 -19.24 26.91 -9.46
CA LEU A 74 -20.49 26.84 -10.21
C LEU A 74 -21.68 27.29 -9.34
N PHE A 75 -21.74 26.82 -8.11
CA PHE A 75 -22.76 27.20 -7.14
C PHE A 75 -22.74 28.70 -6.86
N LEU A 76 -21.56 29.27 -6.61
CA LEU A 76 -21.40 30.70 -6.36
C LEU A 76 -21.79 31.53 -7.58
N HIS A 77 -21.51 31.04 -8.79
CA HIS A 77 -21.92 31.68 -10.03
C HIS A 77 -23.44 31.78 -10.18
N ILE A 78 -24.17 30.74 -9.75
CA ILE A 78 -25.65 30.73 -9.80
C ILE A 78 -26.24 31.64 -8.72
N VAL A 79 -25.70 31.61 -7.50
CA VAL A 79 -26.27 32.35 -6.36
C VAL A 79 -25.94 33.85 -6.41
N SER A 80 -24.69 34.20 -6.75
CA SER A 80 -24.24 35.60 -6.78
C SER A 80 -23.14 35.81 -7.82
N PRO A 81 -23.51 36.03 -9.10
CA PRO A 81 -22.55 36.32 -10.15
C PRO A 81 -21.77 37.62 -9.89
N ASN A 82 -22.35 38.55 -9.12
CA ASN A 82 -21.72 39.82 -8.76
C ASN A 82 -20.55 39.67 -7.78
N TYR A 83 -20.49 38.55 -7.04
CA TYR A 83 -19.35 38.27 -6.17
C TYR A 83 -18.13 37.83 -6.98
N LEU A 84 -18.34 37.06 -8.05
CA LEU A 84 -17.27 36.65 -8.96
C LEU A 84 -16.72 37.84 -9.75
N SER A 85 -17.56 38.77 -10.21
CA SER A 85 -17.08 39.93 -10.97
C SER A 85 -16.11 40.80 -10.17
N VAL A 86 -16.38 41.05 -8.89
CA VAL A 86 -15.47 41.79 -8.00
C VAL A 86 -14.11 41.09 -7.87
N MET A 87 -14.10 39.75 -7.82
CA MET A 87 -12.87 38.94 -7.78
C MET A 87 -12.06 39.00 -9.08
N TYR A 88 -12.70 39.27 -10.23
CA TYR A 88 -11.99 39.38 -11.51
C TYR A 88 -11.50 40.82 -11.80
N GLU A 89 -12.20 41.84 -11.30
CA GLU A 89 -11.87 43.24 -11.60
C GLU A 89 -10.78 43.83 -10.69
N THR A 90 -10.73 43.42 -9.42
CA THR A 90 -9.68 43.90 -8.51
C THR A 90 -8.34 43.19 -8.71
N ILE A 91 -7.23 43.93 -8.53
CA ILE A 91 -5.86 43.40 -8.64
C ILE A 91 -5.65 42.24 -7.65
N GLU A 92 -6.13 42.39 -6.41
CA GLU A 92 -6.04 41.36 -5.37
C GLU A 92 -6.82 40.10 -5.74
N GLY A 93 -8.05 40.26 -6.25
CA GLY A 93 -8.87 39.14 -6.72
C GLY A 93 -8.20 38.38 -7.86
N ARG A 94 -7.57 39.09 -8.81
CA ARG A 94 -6.85 38.47 -9.92
C ARG A 94 -5.67 37.62 -9.46
N ILE A 95 -4.94 38.04 -8.42
CA ILE A 95 -3.87 37.23 -7.81
C ILE A 95 -4.45 35.95 -7.20
N ILE A 96 -5.51 36.08 -6.39
CA ILE A 96 -6.17 34.93 -5.75
C ILE A 96 -6.69 33.94 -6.79
N MET A 97 -7.30 34.44 -7.87
CA MET A 97 -7.81 33.60 -8.96
C MET A 97 -6.70 32.88 -9.72
N THR A 98 -5.56 33.52 -9.98
CA THR A 98 -4.41 32.83 -10.59
C THR A 98 -3.85 31.73 -9.67
N LEU A 99 -3.82 31.97 -8.35
CA LEU A 99 -3.37 30.99 -7.38
C LEU A 99 -4.34 29.80 -7.29
N ALA A 100 -5.65 30.09 -7.28
CA ALA A 100 -6.71 29.08 -7.29
C ALA A 100 -6.67 28.22 -8.57
N LEU A 101 -6.45 28.83 -9.73
CA LEU A 101 -6.27 28.10 -10.98
C LEU A 101 -5.05 27.16 -10.89
N PHE A 102 -3.93 27.65 -10.35
CA PHE A 102 -2.71 26.86 -10.22
C PHE A 102 -2.88 25.67 -9.26
N THR A 103 -3.58 25.84 -8.13
CA THR A 103 -3.84 24.76 -7.17
C THR A 103 -4.81 23.72 -7.75
N ILE A 104 -5.81 24.16 -8.51
CA ILE A 104 -6.73 23.26 -9.21
C ILE A 104 -5.98 22.43 -10.28
N VAL A 105 -5.16 23.07 -11.11
CA VAL A 105 -4.37 22.38 -12.15
C VAL A 105 -3.40 21.38 -11.52
N SER A 106 -2.68 21.78 -10.47
CA SER A 106 -1.76 20.86 -9.77
C SER A 106 -2.48 19.70 -9.10
N SER A 107 -3.67 19.92 -8.52
CA SER A 107 -4.52 18.85 -7.98
C SER A 107 -4.97 17.85 -9.05
N LEU A 108 -5.37 18.33 -10.23
CA LEU A 108 -5.76 17.48 -11.37
C LEU A 108 -4.58 16.64 -11.88
N LEU A 109 -3.39 17.25 -12.03
CA LEU A 109 -2.18 16.53 -12.45
C LEU A 109 -1.81 15.41 -11.46
N TRP A 110 -1.93 15.68 -10.16
CA TRP A 110 -1.64 14.69 -9.14
C TRP A 110 -2.67 13.54 -9.15
N ASN A 111 -3.96 13.85 -9.32
CA ASN A 111 -5.01 12.84 -9.43
C ASN A 111 -4.81 11.93 -10.64
N LEU A 112 -4.53 12.50 -11.81
CA LEU A 112 -4.28 11.72 -13.02
C LEU A 112 -3.08 10.77 -12.85
N LYS A 113 -2.00 11.23 -12.21
CA LYS A 113 -0.82 10.40 -11.93
C LYS A 113 -1.11 9.26 -10.94
N LEU A 114 -1.98 9.46 -9.96
CA LEU A 114 -2.37 8.41 -9.00
C LEU A 114 -3.24 7.31 -9.65
N THR A 115 -4.02 7.69 -10.67
CA THR A 115 -4.89 6.77 -11.41
C THR A 115 -4.11 5.97 -12.45
N ASP A 116 -3.10 6.56 -13.08
CA ASP A 116 -2.26 5.92 -14.11
C ASP A 116 -1.38 4.78 -13.55
N ILE A 117 -0.95 4.86 -12.29
CA ILE A 117 -0.12 3.82 -11.62
C ILE A 117 -0.90 2.49 -11.39
N SER A 118 -2.17 2.43 -11.79
CA SER A 118 -3.06 1.28 -11.59
C SER A 118 -3.51 0.57 -12.85
N ILE A 119 -3.10 1.05 -14.03
CA ILE A 119 -3.43 0.43 -15.32
C ILE A 119 -2.26 -0.46 -15.74
#